data_AF-A0A3B5M5Z7-F1
#
_entry.id   AF-A0A3B5M5Z7-F1
#
_cell.length_a   1.000
_cell.length_b   1.000
_cell.length_c   1.000
_cell.angle_alpha   90.00
_cell.angle_beta   90.00
_cell.angle_gamma   90.00
#
_symmetry.space_group_name_H-M   'P 1'
#
loop_
_entity.id
_entity.type
_entity.pdbx_description
1 polymer ?
#
loop_
_entity_poly.entity_id
_entity_poly.type
_entity_poly.pdbx_seq_one_letter_code
_entity_poly.pdbx_strand_id
1 'polypeptide(L)'
;MKVSQGLETGPSSAAILVLDNQLSFMVRLVPSPDWFVGVDGVDLCDGDRWKDKVTLELFPYDAGTDSGFTFSSPNFETIPQDRITQITSSFPSHPANSFFYPRLKHLPPIAKVTLTKIKKTNQIISLPLEPTQSNLLPTGNEIEDKLINTPLDCEVSPWSPWGLCKGKCGDSGVQHRTRYVIMHPANNGAACPLLDEERKCFPDNCL
;
A
#
# COMPACT_ATOMS: atom_id res chain seq x y z
N MET A 1 7.90 25.61 -10.31
CA MET A 1 7.69 25.03 -8.97
C MET A 1 8.75 23.97 -8.74
N LYS A 2 9.32 23.88 -7.54
CA LYS A 2 10.26 22.80 -7.19
C LYS A 2 9.52 21.87 -6.24
N VAL A 3 9.26 20.63 -6.67
CA VAL A 3 8.66 19.59 -5.84
C VAL A 3 9.81 18.84 -5.19
N SER A 4 9.94 18.95 -3.87
CA SER A 4 10.92 18.20 -3.08
C SER A 4 10.23 16.95 -2.52
N GLN A 5 10.72 15.77 -2.89
CA GLN A 5 10.39 14.50 -2.25
C GLN A 5 11.32 14.30 -1.04
N GLY A 6 10.76 13.88 0.09
CA GLY A 6 11.53 13.46 1.26
C GLY A 6 11.49 11.94 1.42
N LEU A 7 12.69 11.35 1.60
CA LEU A 7 13.04 10.02 2.17
C LEU A 7 12.37 8.78 1.49
N GLU A 8 13.03 7.70 1.04
CA GLU A 8 14.40 7.18 1.09
C GLU A 8 14.57 6.01 0.07
N THR A 9 15.82 5.75 -0.36
CA THR A 9 16.33 4.52 -1.02
C THR A 9 15.71 4.04 -2.36
N GLY A 10 16.08 4.73 -3.44
CA GLY A 10 15.89 4.30 -4.83
C GLY A 10 15.63 5.52 -5.72
N PRO A 11 15.89 5.49 -7.05
CA PRO A 11 15.45 6.59 -7.91
C PRO A 11 13.92 6.56 -8.01
N SER A 12 13.25 7.19 -7.05
CA SER A 12 11.82 7.49 -7.13
C SER A 12 11.59 8.34 -8.37
N SER A 13 10.99 7.72 -9.39
CA SER A 13 10.66 8.41 -10.63
C SER A 13 9.35 9.16 -10.42
N ALA A 14 9.36 10.46 -10.70
CA ALA A 14 8.18 11.31 -10.67
C ALA A 14 7.98 12.01 -12.00
N ALA A 15 6.76 11.98 -12.48
CA ALA A 15 6.33 12.76 -13.63
C ALA A 15 5.54 13.97 -13.11
N ILE A 16 5.89 15.17 -13.60
CA ILE A 16 5.21 16.42 -13.27
C ILE A 16 4.80 17.09 -14.57
N LEU A 17 3.53 17.44 -14.66
CA LEU A 17 2.94 18.16 -15.79
C LEU A 17 2.30 19.43 -15.26
N VAL A 18 2.62 20.56 -15.90
CA VAL A 18 1.98 21.85 -15.64
C VAL A 18 1.38 22.33 -16.94
N LEU A 19 0.06 22.49 -16.97
CA LEU A 19 -0.70 23.00 -18.10
C LEU A 19 -1.52 24.20 -17.61
N ASP A 20 -1.23 25.37 -18.15
CA ASP A 20 -1.82 26.65 -17.71
C ASP A 20 -1.66 26.88 -16.21
N ASN A 21 -2.77 26.78 -15.46
CA ASN A 21 -2.83 26.95 -14.01
C ASN A 21 -2.98 25.61 -13.26
N GLN A 22 -3.05 24.49 -13.99
CA GLN A 22 -3.23 23.16 -13.43
C GLN A 22 -1.90 22.42 -13.30
N LEU A 23 -1.76 21.69 -12.20
CA LEU A 23 -0.65 20.81 -11.90
C LEU A 23 -1.13 19.37 -11.77
N SER A 24 -0.51 18.48 -12.53
CA SER A 24 -0.63 17.03 -12.35
C SER A 24 0.74 16.44 -12.01
N PHE A 25 0.78 15.46 -11.12
CA PHE A 25 2.00 14.68 -10.91
C PHE A 25 1.66 13.26 -10.46
N MET A 26 2.59 12.34 -10.69
CA MET A 26 2.55 10.98 -10.16
C MET A 26 3.91 10.55 -9.63
N VAL A 27 3.90 9.72 -8.60
CA VAL A 27 5.07 9.14 -7.93
C VAL A 27 4.79 7.66 -7.66
N ARG A 28 5.66 6.78 -8.17
CA ARG A 28 5.55 5.33 -7.95
C ARG A 28 5.81 4.97 -6.49
N LEU A 29 5.05 4.02 -5.94
CA LEU A 29 5.35 3.35 -4.68
C LEU A 29 6.39 2.26 -4.94
N VAL A 30 7.49 2.25 -4.18
CA VAL A 30 8.61 1.32 -4.41
C VAL A 30 8.86 0.46 -3.17
N PRO A 31 8.93 -0.88 -3.30
CA PRO A 31 8.48 -1.66 -4.45
C PRO A 31 6.95 -1.68 -4.56
N SER A 32 6.39 -1.97 -5.73
CA SER A 32 4.98 -2.27 -5.95
C SER A 32 4.81 -2.94 -7.31
N PRO A 33 3.66 -3.56 -7.63
CA PRO A 33 3.33 -3.98 -8.99
C PRO A 33 3.30 -2.74 -9.91
N ASP A 34 2.26 -1.93 -9.80
CA ASP A 34 2.06 -0.70 -10.59
C ASP A 34 1.42 0.45 -9.78
N TRP A 35 1.58 0.41 -8.45
CA TRP A 35 0.93 1.37 -7.57
C TRP A 35 1.66 2.72 -7.51
N PHE A 36 0.89 3.79 -7.39
CA PHE A 36 1.41 5.15 -7.33
C PHE A 36 0.56 6.07 -6.44
N VAL A 37 1.10 7.23 -6.12
CA VAL A 37 0.36 8.37 -5.57
C VAL A 37 0.47 9.53 -6.53
N GLY A 38 -0.55 10.37 -6.59
CA GLY A 38 -0.53 11.48 -7.53
C GLY A 38 -1.74 12.37 -7.39
N VAL A 39 -1.70 13.45 -8.14
CA VAL A 39 -2.81 14.38 -8.31
C VAL A 39 -2.94 14.69 -9.79
N ASP A 40 -4.17 14.93 -10.24
CA ASP A 40 -4.45 15.34 -11.60
C ASP A 40 -5.26 16.63 -11.59
N GLY A 41 -4.82 17.62 -12.38
CA GLY A 41 -5.58 18.84 -12.62
C GLY A 41 -5.70 19.80 -11.43
N VAL A 42 -4.73 19.85 -10.52
CA VAL A 42 -4.80 20.74 -9.34
C VAL A 42 -4.69 22.19 -9.77
N ASP A 43 -5.76 22.97 -9.58
CA ASP A 43 -5.74 24.41 -9.85
C ASP A 43 -4.97 25.19 -8.78
N LEU A 44 -3.87 25.80 -9.22
CA LEU A 44 -2.95 26.58 -8.40
C LEU A 44 -3.38 28.06 -8.27
N CYS A 45 -4.45 28.46 -8.96
CA CYS A 45 -5.02 29.79 -8.93
C CYS A 45 -6.35 29.80 -8.17
N ASP A 46 -6.71 30.99 -7.71
CA ASP A 46 -8.03 31.36 -7.21
C ASP A 46 -8.43 32.64 -7.97
N GLY A 47 -9.20 32.47 -9.05
CA GLY A 47 -9.37 33.51 -10.07
C GLY A 47 -8.03 33.92 -10.70
N ASP A 48 -7.72 35.21 -10.67
CA ASP A 48 -6.48 35.77 -11.21
C ASP A 48 -5.29 35.71 -10.23
N ARG A 49 -5.46 35.08 -9.05
CA ARG A 49 -4.46 35.07 -7.99
C ARG A 49 -3.88 33.69 -7.75
N TRP A 50 -2.57 33.56 -7.92
CA TRP A 50 -1.83 32.36 -7.51
C TRP A 50 -1.90 32.15 -6.00
N LYS A 51 -2.31 30.95 -5.59
CA LYS A 51 -2.31 30.50 -4.18
C LYS A 51 -0.88 30.49 -3.64
N ASP A 52 -0.68 31.01 -2.43
CA ASP A 52 0.65 31.04 -1.81
C ASP A 52 1.08 29.67 -1.28
N LYS A 53 0.11 28.84 -0.88
CA LYS A 53 0.32 27.47 -0.38
C LYS A 53 -0.87 26.59 -0.72
N VAL A 54 -0.61 25.37 -1.19
CA VAL A 54 -1.60 24.31 -1.41
C VAL A 54 -1.07 23.05 -0.74
N THR A 55 -1.88 22.39 0.08
CA THR A 55 -1.51 21.15 0.76
C THR A 55 -2.52 20.09 0.42
N LEU A 56 -2.05 18.92 -0.05
CA LEU A 56 -2.89 17.82 -0.47
C LEU A 56 -2.43 16.54 0.22
N GLU A 57 -3.40 15.78 0.69
CA GLU A 57 -3.22 14.42 1.22
C GLU A 57 -3.39 13.43 0.07
N LEU A 58 -2.48 12.47 -0.01
CA LEU A 58 -2.39 11.54 -1.12
C LEU A 58 -2.71 10.13 -0.65
N PHE A 59 -3.40 9.40 -1.52
CA PHE A 59 -3.82 8.02 -1.33
C PHE A 59 -3.28 7.16 -2.48
N PRO A 60 -3.09 5.85 -2.24
CA PRO A 60 -2.58 4.95 -3.28
C PRO A 60 -3.61 4.73 -4.40
N TYR A 61 -3.09 4.65 -5.63
CA TYR A 61 -3.82 4.29 -6.84
C TYR A 61 -3.13 3.10 -7.51
N ASP A 62 -3.94 2.26 -8.14
CA ASP A 62 -3.53 1.15 -9.00
C ASP A 62 -3.60 1.61 -10.46
N ALA A 63 -2.59 1.28 -11.27
CA ALA A 63 -2.55 1.72 -12.66
C ALA A 63 -3.34 0.82 -13.62
N GLY A 64 -3.74 -0.37 -13.20
CA GLY A 64 -4.49 -1.34 -13.99
C GLY A 64 -3.65 -2.11 -15.01
N THR A 65 -2.34 -2.20 -14.79
CA THR A 65 -1.35 -2.80 -15.71
C THR A 65 -0.67 -4.06 -15.16
N ASP A 66 -0.57 -4.21 -13.84
CA ASP A 66 -0.01 -5.37 -13.17
C ASP A 66 -0.96 -5.80 -12.02
N SER A 67 -1.38 -7.06 -12.04
CA SER A 67 -2.35 -7.67 -11.12
C SER A 67 -1.69 -8.28 -9.86
N GLY A 68 -0.45 -7.89 -9.54
CA GLY A 68 0.21 -8.28 -8.28
C GLY A 68 -0.56 -7.78 -7.04
N PHE A 69 -0.66 -8.63 -6.01
CA PHE A 69 -1.43 -8.31 -4.80
C PHE A 69 -0.61 -7.61 -3.70
N THR A 70 0.71 -7.81 -3.72
CA THR A 70 1.61 -7.31 -2.68
C THR A 70 2.69 -6.40 -3.24
N PHE A 71 3.28 -5.54 -2.38
CA PHE A 71 4.41 -4.69 -2.74
C PHE A 71 5.55 -5.43 -3.46
N SER A 72 5.77 -6.70 -3.14
CA SER A 72 6.85 -7.54 -3.68
C SER A 72 6.34 -8.70 -4.53
N SER A 73 5.11 -8.62 -5.05
CA SER A 73 4.60 -9.64 -5.97
C SER A 73 5.46 -9.71 -7.24
N PRO A 74 5.62 -10.90 -7.83
CA PRO A 74 6.19 -11.00 -9.18
C PRO A 74 5.29 -10.28 -10.18
N ASN A 75 5.86 -9.82 -11.30
CA ASN A 75 5.12 -9.16 -12.37
C ASN A 75 4.03 -10.09 -12.93
N PHE A 76 2.79 -9.61 -12.99
CA PHE A 76 1.67 -10.32 -13.56
C PHE A 76 0.77 -9.37 -14.37
N GLU A 77 0.96 -9.32 -15.69
CA GLU A 77 0.25 -8.38 -16.56
C GLU A 77 -1.28 -8.47 -16.46
N THR A 78 -1.94 -7.32 -16.34
CA THR A 78 -3.41 -7.20 -16.36
C THR A 78 -3.91 -7.19 -17.81
N ILE A 79 -4.70 -8.21 -18.18
CA ILE A 79 -5.22 -8.38 -19.55
C ILE A 79 -6.74 -8.63 -19.52
N PRO A 80 -7.57 -7.76 -20.15
CA PRO A 80 -7.19 -6.48 -20.78
C PRO A 80 -6.73 -5.46 -19.73
N GLN A 81 -5.98 -4.45 -20.17
CA GLN A 81 -5.55 -3.36 -19.28
C GLN A 81 -6.77 -2.67 -18.66
N ASP A 82 -6.73 -2.52 -17.34
CA ASP A 82 -7.77 -1.87 -16.56
C ASP A 82 -7.55 -0.35 -16.47
N ARG A 83 -8.55 0.35 -15.94
CA ARG A 83 -8.45 1.79 -15.66
C ARG A 83 -7.72 2.02 -14.35
N ILE A 84 -7.16 3.22 -14.21
CA ILE A 84 -6.64 3.70 -12.92
C ILE A 84 -7.75 3.66 -11.88
N THR A 85 -7.50 3.03 -10.72
CA THR A 85 -8.45 2.95 -9.62
C THR A 85 -7.80 3.34 -8.29
N GLN A 86 -8.58 3.93 -7.39
CA GLN A 86 -8.08 4.24 -6.05
C GLN A 86 -8.06 2.97 -5.20
N ILE A 87 -6.93 2.70 -4.55
CA ILE A 87 -6.80 1.62 -3.58
C ILE A 87 -7.33 2.14 -2.24
N THR A 88 -8.18 1.35 -1.59
CA THR A 88 -8.83 1.67 -0.31
C THR A 88 -8.57 0.56 0.70
N SER A 89 -9.02 0.75 1.95
CA SER A 89 -8.84 -0.26 3.00
C SER A 89 -9.64 -1.54 2.74
N SER A 90 -10.64 -1.49 1.86
CA SER A 90 -11.53 -2.61 1.56
C SER A 90 -11.54 -3.02 0.08
N PHE A 91 -10.84 -2.29 -0.79
CA PHE A 91 -10.76 -2.57 -2.22
C PHE A 91 -9.33 -2.36 -2.77
N PRO A 92 -8.74 -3.34 -3.47
CA PRO A 92 -9.34 -4.63 -3.82
C PRO A 92 -9.49 -5.56 -2.60
N SER A 93 -10.57 -6.34 -2.55
CA SER A 93 -11.02 -7.05 -1.33
C SER A 93 -10.40 -8.45 -1.13
N HIS A 94 -9.10 -8.59 -1.42
CA HIS A 94 -8.38 -9.84 -1.24
C HIS A 94 -7.53 -9.79 0.04
N PRO A 95 -7.54 -10.83 0.91
CA PRO A 95 -6.77 -10.82 2.16
C PRO A 95 -5.26 -10.64 1.99
N ALA A 96 -4.70 -11.06 0.85
CA ALA A 96 -3.29 -10.88 0.55
C ALA A 96 -2.93 -9.47 0.04
N ASN A 97 -3.92 -8.57 -0.19
CA ASN A 97 -3.61 -7.24 -0.69
C ASN A 97 -2.91 -6.40 0.37
N SER A 98 -1.81 -5.73 -0.02
CA SER A 98 -1.01 -4.94 0.93
C SER A 98 -1.76 -3.79 1.59
N PHE A 99 -2.83 -3.29 0.96
CA PHE A 99 -3.66 -2.22 1.50
C PHE A 99 -5.02 -2.70 2.03
N PHE A 100 -5.23 -4.01 2.17
CA PHE A 100 -6.47 -4.54 2.72
C PHE A 100 -6.42 -4.53 4.25
N TYR A 101 -7.14 -3.58 4.85
CA TYR A 101 -7.27 -3.41 6.30
C TYR A 101 -8.76 -3.47 6.67
N PRO A 102 -9.33 -4.66 6.91
CA PRO A 102 -10.78 -4.85 7.09
C PRO A 102 -11.36 -4.13 8.31
N ARG A 103 -10.51 -3.73 9.26
CA ARG A 103 -10.89 -2.98 10.47
C ARG A 103 -10.88 -1.46 10.27
N LEU A 104 -10.29 -0.96 9.18
CA LEU A 104 -10.22 0.46 8.88
C LEU A 104 -11.35 0.86 7.94
N LYS A 105 -12.10 1.92 8.29
CA LYS A 105 -13.11 2.51 7.41
C LYS A 105 -12.47 3.11 6.15
N HIS A 106 -11.35 3.81 6.34
CA HIS A 106 -10.56 4.42 5.27
C HIS A 106 -9.07 4.28 5.57
N LEU A 107 -8.25 4.18 4.53
CA LEU A 107 -6.80 4.28 4.68
C LEU A 107 -6.43 5.68 5.21
N PRO A 108 -5.44 5.79 6.11
CA PRO A 108 -4.79 7.07 6.33
C PRO A 108 -4.05 7.51 5.05
N PRO A 109 -3.82 8.81 4.83
CA PRO A 109 -2.97 9.28 3.74
C PRO A 109 -1.58 8.68 3.84
N ILE A 110 -1.09 8.15 2.72
CA ILE A 110 0.25 7.56 2.64
C ILE A 110 1.31 8.63 2.34
N ALA A 111 0.90 9.77 1.83
CA ALA A 111 1.79 10.90 1.57
C ALA A 111 1.05 12.23 1.70
N LYS A 112 1.81 13.30 1.87
CA LYS A 112 1.31 14.68 1.91
C LYS A 112 2.22 15.54 1.05
N VAL A 113 1.63 16.24 0.08
CA VAL A 113 2.36 17.19 -0.75
C VAL A 113 2.00 18.61 -0.33
N THR A 114 3.00 19.48 -0.26
CA THR A 114 2.81 20.91 -0.03
C THR A 114 3.48 21.69 -1.14
N LEU A 115 2.68 22.46 -1.87
CA LEU A 115 3.10 23.34 -2.93
C LEU A 115 3.15 24.76 -2.35
N THR A 116 4.34 25.34 -2.30
CA THR A 116 4.54 26.70 -1.81
C THR A 116 4.98 27.60 -2.96
N LYS A 117 4.30 28.74 -3.13
CA LYS A 117 4.69 29.76 -4.09
C LYS A 117 6.00 30.42 -3.65
N ILE A 118 7.01 30.35 -4.50
CA ILE A 118 8.32 30.96 -4.23
C ILE A 118 8.30 32.40 -4.75
N LYS A 119 8.62 33.37 -3.88
CA LYS A 119 8.91 34.74 -4.30
C LYS A 119 10.40 34.81 -4.67
N LYS A 120 10.73 35.13 -5.92
CA LYS A 120 12.14 35.28 -6.36
C LYS A 120 12.78 36.47 -5.61
N THR A 121 13.61 36.16 -4.62
CA THR A 121 14.58 37.09 -4.03
C THR A 121 15.92 36.36 -3.98
N ASN A 122 17.02 37.03 -4.35
CA ASN A 122 18.38 36.49 -4.55
C ASN A 122 18.97 35.70 -3.36
N GLN A 123 18.49 34.50 -3.03
CA GLN A 123 19.08 33.65 -2.00
C GLN A 123 19.19 32.20 -2.46
N ILE A 124 20.39 31.66 -2.25
CA ILE A 124 20.75 30.24 -2.36
C ILE A 124 19.78 29.46 -1.49
N ILE A 125 19.10 28.49 -2.09
CA ILE A 125 18.02 27.71 -1.48
C ILE A 125 18.63 26.75 -0.45
N SER A 126 18.72 27.18 0.81
CA SER A 126 18.73 26.25 1.95
C SER A 126 17.29 25.82 2.19
N LEU A 127 16.93 24.63 1.72
CA LEU A 127 15.69 23.97 2.15
C LEU A 127 15.75 23.84 3.68
N PRO A 128 14.79 24.38 4.46
CA PRO A 128 14.68 24.02 5.86
C PRO A 128 14.37 22.53 5.90
N LEU A 129 15.34 21.72 6.31
CA LEU A 129 15.09 20.37 6.82
C LEU A 129 14.44 20.53 8.20
N GLU A 130 13.23 21.05 8.24
CA GLU A 130 12.39 20.90 9.42
C GLU A 130 11.91 19.44 9.39
N PRO A 131 12.27 18.61 10.39
CA PRO A 131 11.70 17.28 10.48
C PRO A 131 10.18 17.44 10.54
N THR A 132 9.46 16.69 9.72
CA THR A 132 7.99 16.61 9.76
C THR A 132 7.56 16.00 11.09
N GLN A 133 7.60 16.78 12.16
CA GLN A 133 6.87 16.50 13.39
C GLN A 133 5.42 16.92 13.13
N SER A 134 4.65 16.00 12.53
CA SER A 134 3.21 16.03 12.66
C SER A 134 2.70 14.60 12.74
N ASN A 135 2.71 14.06 13.95
CA ASN A 135 1.78 13.02 14.38
C ASN A 135 0.38 13.64 14.52
N LEU A 136 -0.14 14.23 13.45
CA LEU A 136 -1.53 14.64 13.36
C LEU A 136 -2.11 13.84 12.20
N LEU A 137 -2.65 12.68 12.55
CA LEU A 137 -3.52 11.92 11.66
C LEU A 137 -4.66 12.84 11.19
N PRO A 138 -4.96 12.88 9.88
CA PRO A 138 -6.17 13.52 9.42
C PRO A 138 -7.38 12.78 10.01
N THR A 139 -8.20 13.56 10.69
CA THR A 139 -9.40 13.17 11.43
C THR A 139 -10.48 12.73 10.44
N GLY A 140 -10.39 11.47 10.00
CA GLY A 140 -11.48 10.72 9.36
C GLY A 140 -11.72 9.36 10.03
N ASN A 141 -10.73 8.87 10.79
CA ASN A 141 -10.85 7.73 11.68
C ASN A 141 -10.59 8.27 13.10
N GLU A 142 -11.64 8.51 13.90
CA GLU A 142 -11.48 8.77 15.34
C GLU A 142 -10.93 7.49 15.98
N ILE A 143 -9.62 7.37 15.98
CA ILE A 143 -8.89 6.35 16.69
C ILE A 143 -8.16 7.10 17.79
N GLU A 144 -8.58 6.89 19.04
CA GLU A 144 -7.86 7.40 20.21
C GLU A 144 -6.38 7.07 20.06
N ASP A 145 -5.51 8.06 20.29
CA ASP A 145 -4.04 8.02 20.16
C ASP A 145 -3.38 6.82 20.88
N LYS A 146 -4.13 6.14 21.75
CA LYS A 146 -3.75 4.86 22.38
C LYS A 146 -3.69 3.67 21.42
N LEU A 147 -4.46 3.63 20.34
CA LEU A 147 -4.53 2.46 19.44
C LEU A 147 -3.38 2.43 18.40
N ILE A 148 -2.76 3.57 18.11
CA ILE A 148 -1.65 3.63 17.15
C ILE A 148 -0.43 2.84 17.65
N ASN A 149 -0.32 2.67 18.97
CA ASN A 149 0.74 1.89 19.61
C ASN A 149 0.26 0.57 20.21
N THR A 150 -1.01 0.15 19.99
CA THR A 150 -1.42 -1.18 20.45
C THR A 150 -0.75 -2.24 19.59
N PRO A 151 -0.06 -3.23 20.21
CA PRO A 151 0.44 -4.39 19.49
C PRO A 151 -0.68 -5.04 18.70
N LEU A 152 -0.48 -5.20 17.40
CA LEU A 152 -1.40 -5.90 16.53
C LEU A 152 -0.80 -7.26 16.22
N ASP A 153 -1.38 -8.30 16.82
CA ASP A 153 -0.95 -9.67 16.59
C ASP A 153 -1.37 -10.14 15.20
N CYS A 154 -0.59 -11.08 14.65
CA CYS A 154 -0.97 -11.71 13.40
C CYS A 154 -2.23 -12.56 13.55
N GLU A 155 -3.18 -12.39 12.65
CA GLU A 155 -4.38 -13.22 12.55
C GLU A 155 -4.32 -14.03 11.27
N VAL A 156 -4.68 -15.32 11.34
CA VAL A 156 -4.62 -16.26 10.22
C VAL A 156 -5.98 -16.91 9.99
N SER A 157 -6.22 -17.37 8.76
CA SER A 157 -7.43 -18.08 8.39
C SER A 157 -7.54 -19.43 9.10
N PRO A 158 -8.74 -20.02 9.12
CA PRO A 158 -8.87 -21.46 9.36
C PRO A 158 -7.99 -22.24 8.37
N TRP A 159 -7.60 -23.44 8.79
CA TRP A 159 -6.92 -24.37 7.92
C TRP A 159 -7.79 -24.79 6.74
N SER A 160 -7.18 -24.97 5.57
CA SER A 160 -7.80 -25.70 4.48
C SER A 160 -8.14 -27.12 4.91
N PRO A 161 -9.06 -27.80 4.20
CA PRO A 161 -9.15 -29.25 4.27
C PRO A 161 -7.79 -29.89 3.97
N TRP A 162 -7.58 -31.10 4.48
CA TRP A 162 -6.41 -31.89 4.13
C TRP A 162 -6.43 -32.24 2.64
N GLY A 163 -5.29 -32.08 1.99
CA GLY A 163 -5.09 -32.55 0.62
C GLY A 163 -5.12 -34.08 0.54
N LEU A 164 -4.98 -34.59 -0.69
CA LEU A 164 -4.86 -36.02 -0.94
C LEU A 164 -3.62 -36.60 -0.26
N CYS A 165 -3.72 -37.84 0.22
CA CYS A 165 -2.58 -38.56 0.78
C CYS A 165 -1.60 -38.91 -0.35
N LYS A 166 -0.47 -38.20 -0.40
CA LYS A 166 0.60 -38.44 -1.37
C LYS A 166 1.53 -39.50 -0.80
N GLY A 167 1.52 -40.69 -1.37
CA GLY A 167 2.37 -41.81 -0.98
C GLY A 167 2.22 -42.96 -1.95
N LYS A 168 3.15 -43.93 -1.88
CA LYS A 168 2.96 -45.21 -2.56
C LYS A 168 1.87 -46.00 -1.84
N CYS A 169 1.07 -46.74 -2.60
CA CYS A 169 0.07 -47.60 -1.98
C CYS A 169 0.72 -48.67 -1.08
N GLY A 170 0.17 -48.89 0.10
CA GLY A 170 0.70 -49.83 1.08
C GLY A 170 1.78 -49.25 1.98
N ASP A 171 2.33 -48.08 1.64
CA ASP A 171 3.27 -47.34 2.48
C ASP A 171 2.58 -46.15 3.15
N SER A 172 3.24 -45.54 4.13
CA SER A 172 2.79 -44.26 4.67
C SER A 172 3.01 -43.14 3.67
N GLY A 173 1.98 -42.32 3.47
CA GLY A 173 2.03 -41.10 2.71
C GLY A 173 2.03 -39.86 3.60
N VAL A 174 1.91 -38.72 2.91
CA VAL A 174 1.89 -37.38 3.50
C VAL A 174 0.68 -36.60 2.96
N GLN A 175 -0.05 -35.94 3.85
CA GLN A 175 -1.03 -34.92 3.49
C GLN A 175 -0.54 -33.55 3.91
N HIS A 176 -0.83 -32.55 3.09
CA HIS A 176 -0.59 -31.14 3.38
C HIS A 176 -1.90 -30.40 3.53
N ARG A 177 -1.89 -29.37 4.37
CA ARG A 177 -2.91 -28.33 4.41
C ARG A 177 -2.26 -26.97 4.60
N THR A 178 -2.97 -25.91 4.22
CA THR A 178 -2.46 -24.54 4.27
C THR A 178 -3.49 -23.60 4.87
N ARG A 179 -3.04 -22.47 5.42
CA ARG A 179 -3.85 -21.31 5.81
C ARG A 179 -3.11 -20.04 5.40
N TYR A 180 -3.80 -18.92 5.39
CA TYR A 180 -3.22 -17.64 4.98
C TYR A 180 -3.34 -16.59 6.09
N VAL A 181 -2.51 -15.55 6.01
CA VAL A 181 -2.57 -14.41 6.92
C VAL A 181 -3.78 -13.54 6.57
N ILE A 182 -4.62 -13.24 7.56
CA ILE A 182 -5.73 -12.30 7.47
C ILE A 182 -5.26 -10.90 7.89
N MET A 183 -4.44 -10.83 8.94
CA MET A 183 -3.84 -9.58 9.43
C MET A 183 -2.36 -9.78 9.69
N HIS A 184 -1.53 -8.96 9.05
CA HIS A 184 -0.10 -8.93 9.34
C HIS A 184 0.17 -8.28 10.71
N PRO A 185 1.22 -8.73 11.41
CA PRO A 185 1.57 -8.17 12.70
C PRO A 185 2.12 -6.75 12.55
N ALA A 186 1.78 -5.87 13.49
CA ALA A 186 2.27 -4.48 13.54
C ALA A 186 2.52 -4.04 14.99
N ASN A 187 3.22 -2.93 15.19
CA ASN A 187 3.47 -2.33 16.51
C ASN A 187 4.03 -3.33 17.54
N ASN A 188 4.96 -4.17 17.10
CA ASN A 188 5.58 -5.21 17.94
C ASN A 188 4.60 -6.28 18.46
N GLY A 189 3.51 -6.53 17.72
CA GLY A 189 2.61 -7.67 17.95
C GLY A 189 3.22 -9.03 17.56
N ALA A 190 2.55 -10.10 17.95
CA ALA A 190 3.00 -11.47 17.77
C ALA A 190 3.10 -11.86 16.29
N ALA A 191 4.23 -12.48 15.93
CA ALA A 191 4.47 -12.98 14.56
C ALA A 191 3.46 -14.06 14.14
N CYS A 192 3.27 -14.20 12.83
CA CYS A 192 2.36 -15.21 12.29
C CYS A 192 2.82 -16.63 12.63
N PRO A 193 1.90 -17.51 13.05
CA PRO A 193 2.20 -18.93 13.21
C PRO A 193 2.41 -19.59 11.85
N LEU A 194 2.86 -20.86 11.82
CA LEU A 194 3.07 -21.62 10.59
C LEU A 194 1.82 -21.62 9.70
N LEU A 195 2.02 -21.42 8.41
CA LEU A 195 0.96 -21.31 7.40
C LEU A 195 0.76 -22.60 6.62
N ASP A 196 1.69 -23.53 6.72
CA ASP A 196 1.65 -24.86 6.15
C ASP A 196 1.74 -25.91 7.28
N GLU A 197 1.05 -27.02 7.09
CA GLU A 197 1.11 -28.16 8.00
C GLU A 197 1.12 -29.46 7.21
N GLU A 198 1.94 -30.39 7.69
CA GLU A 198 2.10 -31.71 7.13
C GLU A 198 1.71 -32.76 8.17
N ARG A 199 1.01 -33.81 7.74
CA ARG A 199 0.79 -35.00 8.58
C ARG A 199 1.00 -36.29 7.81
N LYS A 200 1.37 -37.34 8.56
CA LYS A 200 1.39 -38.71 8.08
C LYS A 200 -0.04 -39.19 7.80
N CYS A 201 -0.22 -39.92 6.72
CA CYS A 201 -1.48 -40.54 6.31
C CYS A 201 -1.23 -41.92 5.69
N PHE A 202 -2.29 -42.68 5.45
CA PHE A 202 -2.26 -43.93 4.70
C PHE A 202 -3.25 -43.80 3.54
N PRO A 203 -2.84 -44.03 2.29
CA PRO A 203 -3.75 -43.97 1.15
C PRO A 203 -4.83 -45.06 1.25
N ASP A 204 -6.10 -44.67 1.32
CA ASP A 204 -7.24 -45.61 1.31
C ASP A 204 -7.65 -45.93 -0.14
N ASN A 205 -7.99 -47.20 -0.42
CA ASN A 205 -8.50 -47.68 -1.72
C ASN A 205 -7.63 -47.32 -2.93
N CYS A 206 -6.39 -47.79 -2.94
CA CYS A 206 -5.57 -47.73 -4.16
C CYS A 206 -6.12 -48.69 -5.21
N LEU A 207 -6.22 -48.21 -6.46
CA LEU A 207 -6.50 -49.03 -7.65
C LEU A 207 -5.20 -49.58 -8.26
#